data_AF-A0A524EX19-F1
#
_entry.id   AF-A0A524EX19-F1
#
_cell.length_a   1.000
_cell.length_b   1.000
_cell.length_c   1.000
_cell.angle_alpha   90.00
_cell.angle_beta   90.00
_cell.angle_gamma   90.00
#
_symmetry.space_group_name_H-M   'P 1'
#
loop_
_entity.id
_entity.type
_entity.pdbx_description
1 polymer ?
#
loop_
_entity_poly.entity_id
_entity_poly.type
_entity_poly.pdbx_seq_one_letter_code
_entity_poly.pdbx_strand_id
1 'polypeptide(L)'
;MLDEKPIENGSEELKDEEDLFLEQEEEPEQLKDYKHLKARLIEQKKNSYRIEFIDASHGFLNFLTNILLKEKAVEYAAYKKTSLGNPILTMITDGSISVKKLLQTAGKKINDELNAIRDAFSVIK
;
A
#
# COMPACT_ATOMS: atom_id res chain seq x y z
N MET A 1 31.74 -19.60 -71.50
CA MET A 1 30.83 -18.57 -72.01
C MET A 1 30.27 -17.84 -70.81
N LEU A 2 30.50 -16.51 -70.77
CA LEU A 2 29.80 -15.43 -70.05
C LEU A 2 29.83 -15.50 -68.51
N ASP A 3 30.66 -14.72 -67.81
CA ASP A 3 30.71 -13.25 -67.61
C ASP A 3 29.88 -12.78 -66.39
N GLU A 4 30.55 -12.01 -65.54
CA GLU A 4 30.08 -11.46 -64.26
C GLU A 4 29.14 -10.24 -64.42
N LYS A 5 28.41 -9.97 -63.32
CA LYS A 5 27.82 -8.69 -62.82
C LYS A 5 26.35 -8.40 -63.17
N PRO A 6 25.64 -7.52 -62.42
CA PRO A 6 25.84 -7.03 -61.04
C PRO A 6 24.62 -7.27 -60.13
N ILE A 7 24.79 -7.18 -58.80
CA ILE A 7 23.67 -7.09 -57.85
C ILE A 7 23.19 -5.63 -57.85
N GLU A 8 21.94 -5.45 -58.25
CA GLU A 8 21.22 -4.18 -58.33
C GLU A 8 20.86 -3.66 -56.92
N ASN A 9 21.07 -2.37 -56.71
CA ASN A 9 20.61 -1.64 -55.53
C ASN A 9 19.07 -1.67 -55.47
N GLY A 10 18.52 -2.39 -54.50
CA GLY A 10 17.11 -2.32 -54.11
C GLY A 10 17.00 -1.64 -52.74
N SER A 11 16.69 -0.35 -52.75
CA SER A 11 16.23 0.42 -51.61
C SER A 11 14.90 -0.16 -51.12
N GLU A 12 14.91 -0.94 -50.04
CA GLU A 12 13.69 -1.19 -49.25
C GLU A 12 13.61 -0.14 -48.14
N GLU A 13 12.74 0.81 -48.42
CA GLU A 13 12.28 1.88 -47.56
C GLU A 13 11.78 1.32 -46.22
N LEU A 14 12.33 1.87 -45.14
CA LEU A 14 11.82 1.76 -43.78
C LEU A 14 10.37 2.26 -43.76
N LYS A 15 9.41 1.34 -43.77
CA LYS A 15 7.99 1.66 -43.58
C LYS A 15 7.71 1.85 -42.10
N ASP A 16 7.57 3.12 -41.72
CA ASP A 16 6.61 3.66 -40.77
C ASP A 16 6.45 2.88 -39.44
N GLU A 17 7.39 3.11 -38.51
CA GLU A 17 7.23 2.80 -37.08
C GLU A 17 6.80 4.05 -36.26
N GLU A 18 6.15 5.02 -36.89
CA GLU A 18 5.57 6.16 -36.18
C GLU A 18 4.08 5.92 -35.92
N ASP A 19 3.73 6.00 -34.64
CA ASP A 19 2.39 6.19 -34.08
C ASP A 19 1.49 4.99 -33.81
N LEU A 20 2.03 3.93 -33.19
CA LEU A 20 1.24 3.14 -32.24
C LEU A 20 1.25 3.81 -30.84
N PHE A 21 0.84 5.09 -30.78
CA PHE A 21 0.46 5.74 -29.53
C PHE A 21 -0.85 5.11 -29.05
N LEU A 22 -0.74 4.04 -28.26
CA LEU A 22 -1.83 3.59 -27.40
C LEU A 22 -2.06 4.68 -26.35
N GLU A 23 -2.93 5.65 -26.65
CA GLU A 23 -3.58 6.46 -25.62
C GLU A 23 -4.33 5.49 -24.71
N GLN A 24 -3.68 5.12 -23.59
CA GLN A 24 -4.38 4.47 -22.51
C GLN A 24 -5.36 5.51 -21.99
N GLU A 25 -6.65 5.35 -22.30
CA GLU A 25 -7.71 6.06 -21.62
C GLU A 25 -7.52 5.78 -20.12
N GLU A 26 -7.01 6.79 -19.39
CA GLU A 26 -6.96 6.72 -17.93
C GLU A 26 -8.40 6.57 -17.45
N GLU A 27 -8.78 5.37 -17.01
CA GLU A 27 -10.08 5.15 -16.38
C GLU A 27 -10.23 6.20 -15.28
N PRO A 28 -11.37 6.91 -15.21
CA PRO A 28 -11.55 7.98 -14.24
C PRO A 28 -11.28 7.42 -12.84
N GLU A 29 -10.22 7.91 -12.19
CA GLU A 29 -9.89 7.53 -10.82
C GLU A 29 -11.11 7.81 -9.96
N GLN A 30 -11.82 6.75 -9.56
CA GLN A 30 -12.92 6.88 -8.62
C GLN A 30 -12.32 7.45 -7.34
N LEU A 31 -12.71 8.68 -7.00
CA LEU A 31 -12.30 9.36 -5.78
C LEU A 31 -12.64 8.45 -4.59
N LYS A 32 -11.62 7.78 -4.04
CA LYS A 32 -11.80 6.86 -2.92
C LYS A 32 -12.31 7.65 -1.70
N ASP A 33 -13.36 7.14 -1.07
CA ASP A 33 -13.84 7.68 0.20
C ASP A 33 -12.86 7.32 1.33
N TYR A 34 -11.92 8.23 1.61
CA TYR A 34 -10.92 8.07 2.67
C TYR A 34 -11.48 8.38 4.07
N LYS A 35 -12.77 8.68 4.22
CA LYS A 35 -13.35 9.08 5.51
C LYS A 35 -13.27 7.97 6.55
N HIS A 36 -13.25 6.71 6.12
CA HIS A 36 -13.21 5.56 7.01
C HIS A 36 -12.22 4.50 6.53
N LEU A 37 -11.27 4.17 7.40
CA LEU A 37 -10.41 3.00 7.22
C LEU A 37 -11.25 1.72 7.33
N LYS A 38 -11.25 0.92 6.27
CA LYS A 38 -11.94 -0.37 6.24
C LYS A 38 -10.95 -1.47 6.65
N ALA A 39 -11.34 -2.26 7.65
CA ALA A 39 -10.56 -3.39 8.13
C ALA A 39 -11.45 -4.61 8.36
N ARG A 40 -10.93 -5.80 8.09
CA ARG A 40 -11.63 -7.08 8.23
C ARG A 40 -10.77 -8.07 9.00
N LEU A 41 -11.33 -8.68 10.05
CA LEU A 41 -10.69 -9.80 10.74
C LEU A 41 -10.80 -11.04 9.83
N ILE A 42 -9.67 -11.55 9.35
CA ILE A 42 -9.62 -12.70 8.45
C ILE A 42 -9.31 -14.01 9.19
N GLU A 43 -8.62 -13.93 10.32
CA GLU A 43 -8.28 -15.10 11.13
C GLU A 43 -8.15 -14.72 12.61
N GLN A 44 -8.67 -15.57 13.49
CA GLN A 44 -8.46 -15.48 14.93
C GLN A 44 -8.13 -16.86 15.50
N LYS A 45 -6.98 -16.98 16.16
CA LYS A 45 -6.50 -18.18 16.83
C LYS A 45 -6.03 -17.84 18.24
N LYS A 46 -6.86 -18.12 19.26
CA LYS A 46 -6.61 -17.74 20.65
C LYS A 46 -6.32 -16.23 20.76
N ASN A 47 -5.06 -15.85 20.94
CA ASN A 47 -4.60 -14.47 21.07
C ASN A 47 -3.82 -13.97 19.83
N SER A 48 -3.87 -14.73 18.73
CA SER A 48 -3.30 -14.38 17.43
C SER A 48 -4.42 -13.93 16.49
N TYR A 49 -4.20 -12.80 15.83
CA TYR A 49 -5.16 -12.15 14.95
C TYR A 49 -4.50 -11.81 13.62
N ARG A 50 -5.24 -12.02 12.53
CA ARG A 50 -4.87 -11.50 11.22
C ARG A 50 -5.97 -10.59 10.72
N ILE A 51 -5.60 -9.37 10.39
CA ILE A 51 -6.51 -8.28 10.04
C ILE A 51 -6.09 -7.75 8.69
N GLU A 52 -6.99 -7.83 7.73
CA GLU A 52 -6.83 -7.24 6.41
C GLU A 52 -7.28 -5.79 6.44
N PHE A 53 -6.47 -4.89 5.86
CA PHE A 53 -6.80 -3.47 5.73
C PHE A 53 -7.02 -3.12 4.26
N ILE A 54 -8.20 -2.60 3.94
CA ILE A 54 -8.59 -2.26 2.57
C ILE A 54 -8.16 -0.83 2.28
N ASP A 55 -7.47 -0.62 1.15
CA ASP A 55 -6.97 0.69 0.68
C ASP A 55 -6.05 1.43 1.68
N ALA A 56 -5.40 0.70 2.60
CA ALA A 56 -4.48 1.29 3.57
C ALA A 56 -3.08 1.50 2.99
N SER A 57 -2.52 2.68 3.20
CA SER A 57 -1.16 3.00 2.76
C SER A 57 -0.09 2.29 3.61
N HIS A 58 1.07 2.05 2.99
CA HIS A 58 2.24 1.52 3.70
C HIS A 58 2.67 2.40 4.87
N GLY A 59 2.68 3.72 4.67
CA GLY A 59 3.06 4.67 5.70
C GLY A 59 2.15 4.56 6.91
N PHE A 60 0.83 4.50 6.68
CA PHE A 60 -0.15 4.33 7.75
C PHE A 60 0.05 3.01 8.51
N LEU A 61 0.19 1.89 7.80
CA LEU A 61 0.34 0.59 8.45
C LEU A 61 1.67 0.42 9.19
N ASN A 62 2.74 1.00 8.67
CA ASN A 62 4.01 1.05 9.37
C ASN A 62 3.88 1.83 10.68
N PHE A 63 3.23 3.01 10.63
CA PHE A 63 3.01 3.82 11.81
C PHE A 63 2.10 3.14 12.83
N LEU A 64 0.99 2.56 12.38
CA LEU A 64 0.08 1.76 13.21
C LEU A 64 0.82 0.59 13.89
N THR A 65 1.62 -0.16 13.14
CA THR A 65 2.39 -1.30 13.67
C THR A 65 3.37 -0.84 14.75
N ASN A 66 4.08 0.26 14.51
CA ASN A 66 5.00 0.83 15.50
C ASN A 66 4.29 1.28 16.78
N ILE A 67 3.08 1.81 16.69
CA ILE A 67 2.29 2.18 17.86
C ILE A 67 1.80 0.94 18.61
N LEU A 68 1.34 -0.08 17.90
CA LEU A 68 0.90 -1.34 18.50
C LEU A 68 2.04 -2.04 19.25
N LEU A 69 3.25 -2.06 18.70
CA LEU A 69 4.43 -2.65 19.35
C LEU A 69 4.85 -1.95 20.66
N LYS A 70 4.37 -0.72 20.90
CA LYS A 70 4.60 -0.01 22.17
C LYS A 70 3.58 -0.38 23.25
N GLU A 71 2.50 -1.10 22.92
CA GLU A 71 1.52 -1.56 23.90
C GLU A 71 2.03 -2.80 24.63
N LYS A 72 2.03 -2.77 25.97
CA LYS A 72 2.50 -3.90 26.79
C LYS A 72 1.75 -5.21 26.54
N ALA A 73 0.48 -5.12 26.12
CA ALA A 73 -0.37 -6.27 25.84
C ALA A 73 -0.11 -6.90 24.45
N VAL A 74 0.75 -6.29 23.63
CA VAL A 74 1.12 -6.77 22.29
C VAL A 74 2.50 -7.42 22.36
N GLU A 75 2.54 -8.74 22.14
CA GLU A 75 3.79 -9.50 22.09
C GLU A 75 4.45 -9.39 20.71
N TYR A 76 3.63 -9.28 19.66
CA TYR A 76 4.08 -9.19 18.29
C TYR A 76 3.07 -8.44 17.42
N ALA A 77 3.56 -7.57 16.54
CA ALA A 77 2.77 -6.99 15.47
C ALA A 77 3.65 -6.76 14.23
N ALA A 78 3.18 -7.21 13.07
CA ALA A 78 3.82 -6.94 11.79
C ALA A 78 2.78 -6.98 10.67
N TYR A 79 2.97 -6.16 9.64
CA TYR A 79 2.13 -6.21 8.45
C TYR A 79 2.91 -6.74 7.24
N LYS A 80 2.22 -7.48 6.38
CA LYS A 80 2.74 -7.92 5.09
C LYS A 80 1.88 -7.31 3.98
N LYS A 81 2.51 -6.57 3.07
CA LYS A 81 1.88 -6.16 1.82
C LYS A 81 2.15 -7.21 0.75
N THR A 82 1.16 -7.49 -0.08
CA THR A 82 1.32 -8.31 -1.28
C THR A 82 1.09 -7.42 -2.50
N SER A 83 1.70 -7.77 -3.64
CA SER A 83 1.60 -6.98 -4.88
C SER A 83 0.18 -6.92 -5.44
N LEU A 84 -0.62 -7.94 -5.15
CA LEU A 84 -1.94 -8.19 -5.74
C LEU A 84 -3.08 -8.10 -4.73
N GLY A 85 -2.82 -7.75 -3.47
CA GLY A 85 -3.82 -7.83 -2.41
C GLY A 85 -3.67 -6.79 -1.31
N ASN A 86 -4.72 -6.71 -0.49
CA ASN A 86 -4.75 -5.85 0.67
C ASN A 86 -3.67 -6.27 1.68
N PRO A 87 -3.02 -5.31 2.34
CA PRO A 87 -2.08 -5.61 3.40
C PRO A 87 -2.75 -6.31 4.59
N ILE A 88 -2.03 -7.28 5.16
CA ILE A 88 -2.49 -8.07 6.30
C ILE A 88 -1.58 -7.78 7.49
N LEU A 89 -2.16 -7.25 8.57
CA LEU A 89 -1.55 -7.14 9.88
C LEU A 89 -1.71 -8.45 10.64
N THR A 90 -0.60 -9.02 11.09
CA THR A 90 -0.57 -10.13 12.05
C THR A 90 -0.23 -9.58 13.42
N MET A 91 -1.02 -9.94 14.43
CA MET A 91 -0.83 -9.48 15.81
C MET A 91 -0.99 -10.63 16.79
N ILE A 92 -0.08 -10.73 17.77
CA ILE A 92 -0.14 -11.67 18.90
C ILE A 92 -0.20 -10.84 20.18
N THR A 93 -1.11 -11.22 21.08
CA THR A 93 -1.37 -10.50 22.33
C THR A 93 -1.23 -11.44 23.53
N ASP A 94 -1.00 -10.86 24.71
CA ASP A 94 -0.97 -11.59 25.97
C ASP A 94 -2.38 -12.04 26.45
N GLY A 95 -3.44 -11.53 25.80
CA GLY A 95 -4.84 -11.79 26.11
C GLY A 95 -5.43 -10.92 27.23
N SER A 96 -4.66 -9.99 27.81
CA SER A 96 -5.12 -9.07 28.86
C SER A 96 -6.10 -8.01 28.34
N ILE A 97 -6.02 -7.68 27.04
CA ILE A 97 -6.85 -6.68 26.36
C ILE A 97 -7.33 -7.24 25.03
N SER A 98 -8.59 -6.96 24.67
CA SER A 98 -9.14 -7.37 23.38
C SER A 98 -8.49 -6.62 22.20
N VAL A 99 -8.32 -7.30 21.07
CA VAL A 99 -7.82 -6.72 19.81
C VAL A 99 -8.55 -5.44 19.40
N LYS A 100 -9.88 -5.40 19.57
CA LYS A 100 -10.69 -4.22 19.26
C LYS A 100 -10.26 -3.02 20.10
N LYS A 101 -10.06 -3.22 21.41
CA LYS A 101 -9.64 -2.15 22.32
C LYS A 101 -8.20 -1.72 22.05
N LEU A 102 -7.31 -2.64 21.68
CA LEU A 102 -5.95 -2.30 21.26
C LEU A 102 -5.94 -1.41 20.02
N LEU A 103 -6.71 -1.76 18.99
CA LEU A 103 -6.82 -0.96 17.77
C LEU A 103 -7.44 0.42 18.03
N GLN A 104 -8.46 0.50 18.87
CA GLN A 104 -9.04 1.78 19.30
C GLN A 104 -8.01 2.65 20.05
N THR A 105 -7.23 2.03 20.93
CA THR A 105 -6.18 2.72 21.69
C THR A 105 -5.07 3.23 20.76
N ALA A 106 -4.61 2.38 19.83
CA ALA A 106 -3.63 2.78 18.83
C ALA A 106 -4.16 3.91 17.93
N GLY A 107 -5.42 3.82 17.47
CA GLY A 107 -6.05 4.88 16.68
C GLY A 107 -6.13 6.20 17.43
N LYS A 108 -6.42 6.19 18.74
CA LYS A 108 -6.38 7.38 19.57
C LYS A 108 -4.96 7.97 19.66
N LYS A 109 -3.95 7.14 19.90
CA LYS A 109 -2.55 7.58 19.96
C LYS A 109 -2.07 8.19 18.64
N ILE A 110 -2.45 7.60 17.50
CA ILE A 110 -2.20 8.17 16.17
C ILE A 110 -2.76 9.60 16.09
N ASN A 111 -4.03 9.77 16.47
CA ASN A 111 -4.68 11.08 16.41
C ASN A 111 -4.02 12.10 17.36
N ASP A 112 -3.64 11.67 18.56
CA ASP A 112 -2.94 12.53 19.53
C ASP A 112 -1.57 12.98 18.99
N GLU A 113 -0.79 12.07 18.37
CA GLU A 113 0.49 12.41 17.73
C GLU A 113 0.31 13.36 16.54
N LEU A 114 -0.72 13.16 15.70
CA LEU A 114 -1.02 14.05 14.58
C LEU A 114 -1.42 15.46 15.05
N ASN A 115 -2.20 15.56 16.13
CA ASN A 115 -2.56 16.85 16.72
C ASN A 115 -1.33 17.56 17.29
N ALA A 116 -0.45 16.83 17.97
CA ALA A 116 0.80 17.41 18.49
C ALA A 116 1.69 17.97 17.35
N ILE A 117 1.78 17.24 16.23
CA ILE A 117 2.50 17.72 15.04
C ILE A 117 1.84 18.98 14.46
N ARG A 118 0.51 18.99 14.33
CA ARG A 118 -0.24 20.16 13.85
C ARG A 118 0.02 21.38 14.73
N ASP A 119 -0.03 21.22 16.04
CA ASP A 119 0.20 22.31 16.99
C ASP A 119 1.64 22.82 16.90
N ALA A 120 2.61 21.92 16.77
CA ALA A 120 4.02 22.28 16.59
C ALA A 120 4.29 23.06 15.30
N PHE A 121 3.60 22.75 14.21
CA PHE A 121 3.73 23.52 12.96
C PHE A 121 2.96 24.82 12.96
N SER A 122 1.90 24.95 13.77
CA SER A 122 1.08 26.18 13.84
C SER A 122 1.85 27.41 14.35
N VAL A 123 2.97 27.19 15.04
CA VAL A 123 3.81 28.27 15.59
C VAL A 123 4.95 28.69 14.67
N ILE A 124 5.16 28.00 13.54
CA ILE A 124 6.19 28.36 12.55
C ILE A 124 5.62 29.45 11.63
N LYS A 125 6.32 30.59 11.55
CA LYS A 125 5.98 31.75 10.70
C LYS A 125 6.74 31.72 9.39
#